data_AF-A0A8T1S2Y2-F1
#
_entry.id   AF-A0A8T1S2Y2-F1
#
_cell.length_a   1.000
_cell.length_b   1.000
_cell.length_c   1.000
_cell.angle_alpha   90.00
_cell.angle_beta   90.00
_cell.angle_gamma   90.00
#
_symmetry.space_group_name_H-M   'P 1'
#
loop_
_entity.id
_entity.type
_entity.pdbx_description
1 polymer ?
#
loop_
_entity_poly.entity_id
_entity_poly.type
_entity_poly.pdbx_seq_one_letter_code
_entity_poly.pdbx_strand_id
1 'polypeptide(L)'
;MGEIKMPVPQFEDHKWMRDLAFLVDVTQELNILNLKLKVPGQLVTAVYDNVRAFTAKLKLWKNQISQGNFPACKSLVEELGSEIQFSGSEYTTKLDLLLQKFDQRFADFRKHKESFNMFANPFSVDVDLQMVLIDMQCNTSLKTKFRRTKDVTDFFRQLPPSFPNLCKTFRKIMSLFGSTYIYE
;
A
#
# COMPACT_ATOMS: atom_id res chain seq x y z
N MET A 1 30.46 33.67 20.11
CA MET A 1 29.03 33.56 20.44
C MET A 1 28.79 32.09 20.75
N GLY A 2 28.76 31.72 22.03
CA GLY A 2 28.42 30.35 22.41
C GLY A 2 26.92 30.19 22.27
N GLU A 3 26.46 29.22 21.48
CA GLU A 3 25.06 28.83 21.49
C GLU A 3 24.71 28.37 22.91
N ILE A 4 23.90 29.16 23.61
CA ILE A 4 23.21 28.69 24.81
C ILE A 4 22.23 27.64 24.30
N LYS A 5 22.64 26.37 24.28
CA LYS A 5 21.71 25.26 24.13
C LYS A 5 20.77 25.32 25.33
N MET A 6 19.61 25.94 25.15
CA MET A 6 18.54 25.82 26.13
C MET A 6 18.25 24.32 26.26
N PRO A 7 18.35 23.74 27.48
CA PRO A 7 18.04 22.34 27.67
C PRO A 7 16.61 22.12 27.21
N VAL A 8 16.41 21.12 26.36
CA VAL A 8 15.09 20.69 25.88
C VAL A 8 14.69 19.54 26.81
N PRO A 9 13.84 19.77 27.83
CA PRO A 9 13.56 18.76 28.86
C PRO A 9 13.00 17.46 28.28
N GLN A 10 12.37 17.53 27.11
CA GLN A 10 11.81 16.39 26.39
C GLN A 10 12.89 15.41 25.89
N PHE A 11 14.13 15.84 25.68
CA PHE A 11 15.23 14.96 25.31
C PHE A 11 15.85 14.23 26.50
N GLU A 12 15.46 14.58 27.73
CA GLU A 12 15.78 13.80 28.93
C GLU A 12 14.68 12.75 29.23
N ASP A 13 13.51 12.86 28.59
CA ASP A 13 12.41 11.89 28.70
C ASP A 13 12.50 10.81 27.60
N HIS A 14 13.02 9.64 27.97
CA HIS A 14 13.11 8.49 27.07
C HIS A 14 11.76 7.99 26.54
N LYS A 15 10.65 8.19 27.26
CA LYS A 15 9.33 7.86 26.73
C LYS A 15 8.96 8.82 25.62
N TRP A 16 9.12 10.13 25.85
CA TRP A 16 8.82 11.15 24.85
C TRP A 16 9.65 10.95 23.57
N MET A 17 10.94 10.64 23.70
CA MET A 17 11.80 10.38 22.54
C MET A 17 11.37 9.15 21.74
N ARG A 18 10.97 8.06 22.40
CA ARG A 18 10.43 6.86 21.72
C ARG A 18 9.13 7.17 20.99
N ASP A 19 8.23 7.91 21.64
CA ASP A 19 6.95 8.32 21.04
C ASP A 19 7.18 9.20 19.82
N LEU A 20 8.12 10.16 19.89
CA LEU A 20 8.50 10.99 18.77
C LEU A 20 9.09 10.17 17.63
N ALA A 21 10.07 9.30 17.89
CA ALA A 21 10.71 8.48 16.86
C ALA A 21 9.68 7.58 16.15
N PHE A 22 8.80 6.93 16.91
CA PHE A 22 7.70 6.14 16.37
C PHE A 22 6.77 6.99 15.48
N LEU A 23 6.37 8.18 15.95
CA LEU A 23 5.51 9.08 15.18
C LEU A 23 6.18 9.58 13.91
N VAL A 24 7.47 9.91 13.94
CA VAL A 24 8.24 10.32 12.76
C VAL A 24 8.20 9.24 11.69
N ASP A 25 8.51 7.98 12.05
CA ASP A 25 8.52 6.87 11.10
C ASP A 25 7.12 6.61 10.52
N VAL A 26 6.08 6.58 11.36
CA VAL A 26 4.69 6.34 10.91
C VAL A 26 4.16 7.47 10.03
N THR A 27 4.38 8.73 10.42
CA THR A 27 3.91 9.89 9.67
C THR A 27 4.64 10.05 8.33
N GLN A 28 5.93 9.72 8.28
CA GLN A 28 6.69 9.72 7.04
C GLN A 28 6.10 8.73 6.02
N GLU A 29 5.79 7.50 6.43
CA GLU A 29 5.18 6.52 5.53
C GLU A 29 3.73 6.85 5.17
N LEU A 30 2.96 7.44 6.09
CA LEU A 30 1.64 7.99 5.77
C LEU A 30 1.72 9.11 4.73
N ASN A 31 2.73 9.97 4.81
CA ASN A 31 2.95 11.03 3.84
C ASN A 31 3.31 10.45 2.45
N ILE A 32 4.22 9.47 2.41
CA ILE A 32 4.57 8.75 1.18
C ILE A 32 3.32 8.12 0.55
N LEU A 33 2.49 7.45 1.35
CA LEU A 33 1.23 6.90 0.87
C LEU A 33 0.31 8.01 0.34
N ASN A 34 0.09 9.07 1.10
CA ASN A 34 -0.78 10.18 0.73
C ASN A 34 -0.40 10.78 -0.63
N LEU A 35 0.89 10.96 -0.89
CA LEU A 35 1.38 11.43 -2.19
C LEU A 35 1.05 10.44 -3.31
N LYS A 36 1.22 9.13 -3.07
CA LYS A 36 0.88 8.07 -4.03
C LYS A 36 -0.63 7.96 -4.32
N LEU A 37 -1.48 8.25 -3.33
CA LEU A 37 -2.94 8.26 -3.51
C LEU A 37 -3.44 9.50 -4.27
N LYS A 38 -2.64 10.57 -4.31
CA LYS A 38 -2.97 11.84 -4.96
C LYS A 38 -2.49 11.96 -6.41
N VAL A 39 -1.79 10.95 -6.93
CA VAL A 39 -1.28 10.97 -8.31
C VAL A 39 -2.46 11.08 -9.30
N PRO A 40 -2.56 12.16 -10.08
CA PRO A 40 -3.65 12.34 -11.05
C PRO A 40 -3.59 11.28 -12.16
N GLY A 41 -4.76 10.82 -12.60
CA GLY A 41 -4.87 9.82 -13.68
C GLY A 41 -4.43 8.40 -13.30
N GLN A 42 -4.11 8.15 -12.03
CA GLN A 42 -3.76 6.80 -11.57
C GLN A 42 -4.97 5.86 -11.59
N LEU A 43 -4.77 4.63 -12.05
CA LEU A 43 -5.78 3.56 -12.01
C LEU A 43 -6.14 3.20 -10.57
N VAL A 44 -7.40 2.85 -10.33
CA VAL A 44 -7.86 2.34 -9.03
C VAL A 44 -7.06 1.12 -8.55
N THR A 45 -6.56 0.29 -9.47
CA THR A 45 -5.73 -0.88 -9.13
C THR A 45 -4.37 -0.49 -8.57
N ALA A 46 -3.76 0.59 -9.08
CA ALA A 46 -2.52 1.12 -8.52
C ALA A 46 -2.75 1.76 -7.14
N VAL A 47 -3.91 2.39 -6.92
CA VAL A 47 -4.33 2.90 -5.60
C VAL A 47 -4.48 1.74 -4.62
N TYR A 48 -5.15 0.66 -5.05
CA TYR A 48 -5.29 -0.57 -4.28
C TYR A 48 -3.91 -1.17 -3.91
N ASP A 49 -2.99 -1.25 -4.87
CA ASP A 49 -1.63 -1.75 -4.62
C ASP A 49 -0.87 -0.89 -3.61
N ASN A 50 -0.98 0.44 -3.72
CA ASN A 50 -0.36 1.38 -2.77
C ASN A 50 -0.89 1.18 -1.35
N VAL A 51 -2.21 1.04 -1.18
CA VAL A 51 -2.83 0.75 0.12
C VAL A 51 -2.38 -0.61 0.64
N ARG A 52 -2.40 -1.65 -0.20
CA ARG A 52 -1.98 -3.00 0.17
C ARG A 52 -0.52 -3.04 0.62
N ALA A 53 0.37 -2.34 -0.07
CA ALA A 53 1.77 -2.23 0.28
C ALA A 53 1.96 -1.55 1.65
N PHE A 54 1.25 -0.45 1.89
CA PHE A 54 1.30 0.24 3.19
C PHE A 54 0.75 -0.64 4.33
N THR A 55 -0.38 -1.32 4.14
CA THR A 55 -0.91 -2.28 5.12
C THR A 55 0.08 -3.41 5.42
N ALA A 56 0.81 -3.90 4.40
CA ALA A 56 1.86 -4.90 4.59
C ALA A 56 3.05 -4.36 5.40
N LYS A 57 3.47 -3.11 5.14
CA LYS A 57 4.49 -2.42 5.95
C LYS A 57 4.06 -2.31 7.42
N LEU A 58 2.83 -1.87 7.69
CA LEU A 58 2.32 -1.79 9.06
C LEU A 58 2.33 -3.14 9.79
N LYS A 59 1.99 -4.25 9.10
CA LYS A 59 2.07 -5.60 9.66
C LYS A 59 3.50 -6.02 9.96
N LEU A 60 4.43 -5.74 9.04
CA LEU A 60 5.85 -5.98 9.26
C LEU A 60 6.35 -5.19 10.48
N TRP A 61 5.95 -3.93 10.58
CA TRP A 61 6.33 -3.06 11.68
C TRP A 61 5.81 -3.54 13.02
N LYS A 62 4.56 -4.00 13.05
CA LYS A 62 3.96 -4.61 14.24
C LYS A 62 4.83 -5.77 14.76
N ASN A 63 5.39 -6.59 13.87
CA ASN A 63 6.22 -7.73 14.23
C ASN A 63 7.66 -7.34 14.63
N GLN A 64 8.12 -6.13 14.26
CA GLN A 64 9.52 -5.72 14.39
C GLN A 64 9.73 -4.52 15.34
N ILE A 65 8.65 -3.91 15.86
CA ILE A 65 8.74 -2.70 16.68
C ILE A 65 9.58 -2.90 17.95
N SER A 66 9.56 -4.10 18.54
CA SER A 66 10.39 -4.42 19.72
C SER A 66 11.90 -4.39 19.43
N GLN A 67 12.29 -4.48 18.15
CA GLN A 67 13.67 -4.39 17.71
C GLN A 67 14.08 -2.95 17.37
N GLY A 68 13.15 -1.98 17.38
CA GLY A 68 13.45 -0.58 17.07
C GLY A 68 13.96 -0.35 15.64
N ASN A 69 13.73 -1.27 14.70
CA ASN A 69 14.41 -1.30 13.39
C ASN A 69 13.85 -0.33 12.32
N PHE A 70 13.09 0.70 12.71
CA PHE A 70 12.62 1.74 11.80
C PHE A 70 13.62 2.91 11.74
N PRO A 71 13.66 3.72 10.68
CA PRO A 71 14.71 4.73 10.53
C PRO A 71 14.94 5.61 11.76
N ALA A 72 13.92 6.31 12.25
CA ALA A 72 14.05 7.19 13.42
C ALA A 72 14.19 6.39 14.72
N CYS A 73 13.44 5.28 14.86
CA CYS A 73 13.56 4.40 16.03
C CYS A 73 14.97 3.80 16.17
N LYS A 74 15.59 3.44 15.05
CA LYS A 74 16.91 2.83 14.97
C LYS A 74 17.98 3.85 15.29
N SER A 75 17.90 5.04 14.70
CA SER A 75 18.80 6.15 15.06
C SER A 75 18.74 6.46 16.55
N LEU A 76 17.55 6.44 17.16
CA LEU A 76 17.39 6.66 18.60
C LEU A 76 18.05 5.54 19.44
N VAL A 77 17.90 4.27 19.03
CA VAL A 77 18.56 3.13 19.69
C VAL A 77 20.07 3.17 19.51
N GLU A 78 20.57 3.59 18.35
CA GLU A 78 22.01 3.74 18.09
C GLU A 78 22.63 4.86 18.93
N GLU A 79 21.90 5.96 19.18
CA GLU A 79 22.38 7.12 19.96
C GLU A 79 22.37 6.87 21.47
N LEU A 80 21.32 6.20 21.98
CA LEU A 80 21.08 6.04 23.43
C LEU A 80 21.32 4.62 23.94
N GLY A 81 21.63 3.67 23.06
CA GLY A 81 21.98 2.29 23.42
C GLY A 81 20.87 1.54 24.17
N SER A 82 21.28 0.74 25.16
CA SER A 82 20.39 -0.14 25.93
C SER A 82 19.36 0.59 26.80
N GLU A 83 19.49 1.91 26.98
CA GLU A 83 18.57 2.73 27.77
C GLU A 83 17.21 2.92 27.07
N ILE A 84 17.18 2.74 25.74
CA ILE A 84 15.95 2.84 24.94
C ILE A 84 15.54 1.46 24.43
N GLN A 85 14.43 0.96 24.98
CA GLN A 85 13.73 -0.20 24.47
C GLN A 85 12.31 0.17 24.09
N PHE A 86 11.91 -0.21 22.87
CA PHE A 86 10.52 -0.10 22.44
C PHE A 86 9.73 -1.23 23.09
N SER A 87 8.88 -0.89 24.06
CA SER A 87 7.98 -1.87 24.65
C SER A 87 6.97 -2.32 23.58
N GLY A 88 6.91 -3.62 23.31
CA GLY A 88 6.13 -4.14 22.19
C GLY A 88 4.64 -3.79 22.27
N SER A 89 4.05 -3.74 23.48
CA SER A 89 2.59 -3.73 23.67
C SER A 89 1.89 -2.42 23.28
N GLU A 90 2.43 -1.24 23.66
CA GLU A 90 1.81 0.06 23.36
C GLU A 90 1.80 0.35 21.86
N TYR A 91 2.98 0.30 21.23
CA TYR A 91 3.13 0.63 19.81
C TYR A 91 2.43 -0.39 18.90
N THR A 92 2.45 -1.68 19.27
CA THR A 92 1.67 -2.72 18.58
C THR A 92 0.17 -2.40 18.62
N THR A 93 -0.34 -1.94 19.75
CA THR A 93 -1.76 -1.54 19.88
C THR A 93 -2.09 -0.35 18.97
N LYS A 94 -1.20 0.65 18.86
CA LYS A 94 -1.38 1.79 17.95
C LYS A 94 -1.34 1.36 16.48
N LEU A 95 -0.42 0.46 16.11
CA LEU A 95 -0.34 -0.10 14.77
C LEU A 95 -1.58 -0.94 14.42
N ASP A 96 -2.11 -1.71 15.37
CA ASP A 96 -3.36 -2.46 15.20
C ASP A 96 -4.55 -1.54 14.98
N LEU A 97 -4.66 -0.47 15.77
CA LEU A 97 -5.70 0.54 15.57
C LEU A 97 -5.59 1.18 14.18
N LEU A 98 -4.37 1.50 13.74
CA LEU A 98 -4.14 2.07 12.41
C LEU A 98 -4.53 1.07 11.30
N LEU A 99 -4.15 -0.20 11.43
CA LEU A 99 -4.56 -1.27 10.52
C LEU A 99 -6.08 -1.38 10.41
N GLN A 100 -6.80 -1.39 11.55
CA GLN A 100 -8.26 -1.43 11.57
C GLN A 100 -8.88 -0.21 10.88
N LYS A 101 -8.34 0.99 11.10
CA LYS A 101 -8.82 2.21 10.43
C LYS A 101 -8.62 2.14 8.92
N PHE A 102 -7.52 1.57 8.46
CA PHE A 102 -7.28 1.31 7.03
C PHE A 102 -8.24 0.27 6.48
N ASP A 103 -8.44 -0.84 7.18
CA ASP A 103 -9.38 -1.88 6.79
C ASP A 103 -10.82 -1.36 6.71
N GLN A 104 -11.20 -0.43 7.57
CA GLN A 104 -12.52 0.21 7.54
C GLN A 104 -12.61 1.21 6.37
N ARG A 105 -11.60 2.08 6.21
CA ARG A 105 -11.58 3.13 5.16
C ARG A 105 -11.56 2.54 3.74
N PHE A 106 -10.85 1.44 3.53
CA PHE A 106 -10.69 0.80 2.22
C PHE A 106 -11.47 -0.50 2.09
N ALA A 107 -12.58 -0.63 2.83
CA ALA A 107 -13.40 -1.84 2.84
C ALA A 107 -13.91 -2.25 1.44
N ASP A 108 -14.19 -1.29 0.57
CA ASP A 108 -14.67 -1.57 -0.79
C ASP A 108 -13.64 -2.24 -1.68
N PHE A 109 -12.34 -2.03 -1.43
CA PHE A 109 -11.28 -2.74 -2.15
C PHE A 109 -11.33 -4.26 -1.90
N ARG A 110 -11.81 -4.72 -0.74
CA ARG A 110 -11.99 -6.16 -0.48
C ARG A 110 -13.04 -6.76 -1.42
N LYS A 111 -14.12 -6.02 -1.71
CA LYS A 111 -15.19 -6.47 -2.62
C LYS A 111 -14.70 -6.62 -4.06
N HIS A 112 -13.68 -5.86 -4.44
CA HIS A 112 -13.14 -5.82 -5.81
C HIS A 112 -11.79 -6.53 -5.96
N LYS A 113 -11.26 -7.14 -4.89
CA LYS A 113 -9.93 -7.76 -4.85
C LYS A 113 -9.70 -8.71 -6.03
N GLU A 114 -10.61 -9.64 -6.27
CA GLU A 114 -10.44 -10.63 -7.34
C GLU A 114 -10.50 -9.99 -8.73
N SER A 115 -11.37 -9.00 -8.92
CA SER A 115 -11.41 -8.22 -10.17
C SER A 115 -10.13 -7.42 -10.40
N PHE A 116 -9.54 -6.85 -9.35
CA PHE A 116 -8.26 -6.13 -9.43
C PHE A 116 -7.09 -7.08 -9.71
N ASN A 117 -7.03 -8.25 -9.07
CA ASN A 117 -6.03 -9.27 -9.35
C ASN A 117 -6.13 -9.77 -10.79
N MET A 118 -7.35 -10.01 -11.28
CA MET A 118 -7.60 -10.39 -12.67
C MET A 118 -7.21 -9.29 -13.66
N PHE A 119 -7.46 -8.03 -13.34
CA PHE A 119 -7.01 -6.91 -14.16
C PHE A 119 -5.49 -6.79 -14.18
N ALA A 120 -4.82 -6.96 -13.04
CA ALA A 120 -3.36 -6.87 -12.94
C ALA A 120 -2.65 -8.01 -13.67
N ASN A 121 -3.18 -9.25 -13.58
CA ASN A 121 -2.59 -10.40 -14.26
C ASN A 121 -3.63 -11.46 -14.62
N PRO A 122 -4.37 -11.29 -15.75
CA PRO A 122 -5.44 -12.18 -16.15
C PRO A 122 -4.97 -13.60 -16.48
N PHE A 123 -3.66 -13.80 -16.70
CA PHE A 123 -3.05 -15.09 -17.04
C PHE A 123 -2.55 -15.90 -15.83
N SER A 124 -2.76 -15.39 -14.61
CA SER A 124 -2.28 -16.02 -13.36
C SER A 124 -3.37 -16.26 -12.31
N VAL A 125 -4.60 -15.85 -12.59
CA VAL A 125 -5.72 -16.03 -11.67
C VAL A 125 -6.26 -17.45 -11.80
N ASP A 126 -6.52 -18.08 -10.64
CA ASP A 126 -7.13 -19.40 -10.56
C ASP A 126 -8.53 -19.35 -11.19
N VAL A 127 -8.80 -20.29 -12.10
CA VAL A 127 -9.86 -20.14 -13.11
C VAL A 127 -11.18 -20.69 -12.60
N ASP A 128 -11.62 -20.22 -11.44
CA ASP A 128 -12.96 -20.53 -10.99
C ASP A 128 -13.97 -19.64 -11.76
N LEU A 129 -14.58 -20.26 -12.77
CA LEU A 129 -15.97 -20.02 -13.24
C LEU A 129 -16.25 -19.14 -14.47
N GLN A 130 -15.31 -18.92 -15.42
CA GLN A 130 -15.73 -18.44 -16.76
C GLN A 130 -14.96 -19.13 -17.91
N MET A 131 -15.65 -19.91 -18.75
CA MET A 131 -15.10 -20.53 -19.98
C MET A 131 -14.30 -19.53 -20.84
N VAL A 132 -14.78 -18.29 -20.89
CA VAL A 132 -14.16 -17.17 -21.63
C VAL A 132 -12.76 -16.82 -21.11
N LEU A 133 -12.48 -17.01 -19.81
CA LEU A 133 -11.14 -16.83 -19.25
C LEU A 133 -10.20 -17.95 -19.65
N ILE A 134 -10.69 -19.19 -19.75
CA ILE A 134 -9.90 -20.34 -20.20
C ILE A 134 -9.40 -20.10 -21.63
N ASP A 135 -10.30 -19.71 -22.54
CA ASP A 135 -9.93 -19.42 -23.94
C ASP A 135 -8.89 -18.29 -24.04
N MET A 136 -9.02 -17.26 -23.20
CA MET A 136 -8.05 -16.16 -23.16
C MET A 136 -6.70 -16.64 -22.61
N GLN A 137 -6.69 -17.38 -21.51
CA GLN A 137 -5.48 -17.83 -20.83
C GLN A 137 -4.70 -18.86 -21.65
N CYS A 138 -5.40 -19.70 -22.41
CA CYS A 138 -4.83 -20.65 -23.37
C CYS A 138 -4.36 -19.99 -24.67
N ASN A 139 -4.74 -18.74 -24.95
CA ASN A 139 -4.31 -18.04 -26.16
C ASN A 139 -2.86 -17.53 -26.03
N THR A 140 -1.91 -18.31 -26.57
CA THR A 140 -0.48 -18.00 -26.56
C THR A 140 -0.15 -16.65 -27.20
N SER A 141 -0.89 -16.23 -28.22
CA SER A 141 -0.68 -14.93 -28.88
C SER A 141 -1.08 -13.78 -27.95
N LEU A 142 -2.24 -13.87 -27.29
CA LEU A 142 -2.68 -12.87 -26.30
C LEU A 142 -1.73 -12.82 -25.10
N LYS A 143 -1.26 -13.98 -24.61
CA LYS A 143 -0.29 -14.05 -23.51
C LYS A 143 1.04 -13.40 -23.87
N THR A 144 1.53 -13.64 -25.10
CA THR A 144 2.76 -13.01 -25.61
C THR A 144 2.58 -11.51 -25.78
N LYS A 145 1.42 -11.08 -26.29
CA LYS A 145 1.09 -9.65 -26.44
C LYS A 145 1.07 -8.95 -25.08
N PHE A 146 0.37 -9.52 -24.09
CA PHE A 146 0.32 -9.01 -22.73
C PHE A 146 1.71 -8.80 -22.13
N ARG A 147 2.60 -9.79 -22.25
CA ARG A 147 4.00 -9.71 -21.77
C ARG A 147 4.82 -8.60 -22.43
N ARG A 148 4.48 -8.22 -23.66
CA ARG A 148 5.17 -7.15 -24.41
C ARG A 148 4.56 -5.77 -24.14
N THR A 149 3.33 -5.71 -23.65
CA THR A 149 2.65 -4.44 -23.34
C THR A 149 3.17 -3.88 -22.02
N LYS A 150 3.59 -2.61 -22.02
CA LYS A 150 4.03 -1.91 -20.81
C LYS A 150 2.86 -1.44 -19.95
N ASP A 151 1.81 -0.92 -20.60
CA ASP A 151 0.59 -0.46 -19.95
C ASP A 151 -0.53 -1.49 -20.11
N VAL A 152 -1.00 -2.01 -18.99
CA VAL A 152 -2.08 -3.01 -18.96
C VAL A 152 -3.37 -2.51 -19.64
N THR A 153 -3.62 -1.20 -19.61
CA THR A 153 -4.80 -0.60 -20.25
C THR A 153 -4.74 -0.67 -21.76
N ASP A 154 -3.55 -0.51 -22.36
CA ASP A 154 -3.35 -0.63 -23.80
C ASP A 154 -3.62 -2.06 -24.27
N PHE A 155 -3.24 -3.04 -23.47
CA PHE A 155 -3.56 -4.44 -23.74
C PHE A 155 -5.07 -4.65 -23.78
N PHE A 156 -5.79 -4.18 -22.76
CA PHE A 156 -7.24 -4.35 -22.67
C PHE A 156 -8.03 -3.56 -23.71
N ARG A 157 -7.54 -2.39 -24.17
CA ARG A 157 -8.16 -1.66 -25.30
C ARG A 157 -8.06 -2.43 -26.62
N GLN A 158 -7.07 -3.30 -26.76
CA GLN A 158 -6.83 -4.07 -27.98
C GLN A 158 -7.35 -5.52 -27.89
N LEU A 159 -8.16 -5.84 -26.88
CA LEU A 159 -8.77 -7.17 -26.76
C LEU A 159 -9.81 -7.40 -27.86
N PRO A 160 -9.84 -8.60 -28.47
CA PRO A 160 -10.85 -8.94 -29.46
C PRO A 160 -12.27 -8.89 -28.89
N PRO A 161 -13.29 -8.62 -29.73
CA PRO A 161 -14.69 -8.64 -29.32
C PRO A 161 -15.19 -9.99 -28.78
N SER A 162 -14.45 -11.07 -29.02
CA SER A 162 -14.77 -12.43 -28.55
C SER A 162 -14.75 -12.61 -27.03
N PHE A 163 -14.34 -11.59 -26.26
CA PHE A 163 -14.32 -11.63 -24.78
C PHE A 163 -15.23 -10.54 -24.16
N PRO A 164 -16.55 -10.52 -24.44
CA PRO A 164 -17.41 -9.37 -24.13
C PRO A 164 -17.57 -9.08 -22.63
N ASN A 165 -17.76 -10.11 -21.81
CA ASN A 165 -17.89 -9.97 -20.34
C ASN A 165 -16.59 -9.49 -19.68
N LEU A 166 -15.47 -9.96 -20.21
CA LEU A 166 -14.15 -9.58 -19.74
C LEU A 166 -13.85 -8.12 -20.08
N CYS A 167 -14.12 -7.72 -21.34
CA CYS A 167 -14.02 -6.34 -21.78
C CYS A 167 -14.94 -5.42 -20.97
N LYS A 168 -16.15 -5.85 -20.63
CA LYS A 168 -17.07 -5.09 -19.76
C LYS A 168 -16.48 -4.90 -18.35
N THR A 169 -15.95 -5.95 -17.75
CA THR A 169 -15.32 -5.91 -16.42
C THR A 169 -14.12 -4.98 -16.39
N PHE A 170 -13.22 -5.10 -17.37
CA PHE A 170 -12.03 -4.24 -17.45
C PHE A 170 -12.37 -2.79 -17.75
N ARG A 171 -13.36 -2.50 -18.60
CA ARG A 171 -13.86 -1.13 -18.79
C ARG A 171 -14.42 -0.55 -17.49
N LYS A 172 -15.15 -1.34 -16.71
CA LYS A 172 -15.62 -0.91 -15.39
C LYS A 172 -14.44 -0.52 -14.48
N ILE A 173 -13.40 -1.35 -14.40
CA ILE A 173 -12.21 -1.06 -13.59
C ILE A 173 -11.47 0.19 -14.10
N MET A 174 -11.30 0.33 -15.42
CA MET A 174 -10.68 1.51 -16.02
C MET A 174 -11.49 2.80 -15.81
N SER A 175 -12.81 2.68 -15.64
CA SER A 175 -13.69 3.82 -15.33
C SER A 175 -13.75 4.19 -13.84
N LEU A 176 -13.23 3.34 -12.94
CA LEU A 176 -13.18 3.66 -11.52
C LEU A 176 -12.10 4.72 -11.29
N PHE A 177 -12.52 5.85 -10.70
CA PHE A 177 -11.62 6.92 -10.33
C PHE A 177 -10.66 6.46 -9.23
N GLY A 178 -9.36 6.65 -9.46
CA GLY A 178 -8.31 6.30 -8.51
C GLY A 178 -7.99 7.41 -7.49
N SER A 179 -8.36 8.66 -7.75
CA SER A 179 -8.07 9.75 -6.83
C SER A 179 -9.23 9.98 -5.85
N THR A 180 -8.90 10.16 -4.57
CA THR A 180 -9.85 10.71 -3.56
C THR A 180 -9.98 12.22 -3.64
N TYR A 181 -9.24 12.85 -4.55
CA TYR A 181 -9.29 14.28 -4.86
C TYR A 181 -9.75 14.41 -6.30
N ILE A 182 -11.05 14.21 -6.51
CA ILE A 182 -11.75 14.83 -7.61
C ILE A 182 -12.23 16.15 -7.01
N TYR A 183 -11.80 17.27 -7.58
CA TYR A 183 -12.30 18.58 -7.20
C TYR A 183 -13.83 18.56 -7.14
N GLU A 184 -14.41 19.04 -6.04
CA GLU A 184 -15.70 19.74 -6.12
C GLU A 184 -15.52 21.00 -6.99
#